data_AF-A0A7X1XJT6-F1
#
_entry.id   AF-A0A7X1XJT6-F1
#
_cell.length_a   1.000
_cell.length_b   1.000
_cell.length_c   1.000
_cell.angle_alpha   90.00
_cell.angle_beta   90.00
_cell.angle_gamma   90.00
#
_symmetry.space_group_name_H-M   'P 1'
#
loop_
_entity.id
_entity.type
_entity.pdbx_description
1 polymer ?
#
loop_
_entity_poly.entity_id
_entity_poly.type
_entity_poly.pdbx_seq_one_letter_code
_entity_poly.pdbx_strand_id
1 'polypeptide(L)'
;MRSWDYSGNTKEFVTAHFENIREKIKEEILKAKESIRVCVAWVSLRDIHEALVARASEGLVVEVIYNDDLKNRSLSLISCENIKFYPIKLRYYYGLMHNKFCVIDESVVITGSFNWSKRAGSHFENCVVIRDNFELTRRFLQEFYDIVSYFSEARAAQVNTCSHSGCRCESFKIGILGAESGLYGESTVGIWEICGSSHLRV
;
A
#
# COMPACT_ATOMS: atom_id res chain seq x y z
N MET A 1 9.06 28.28 7.01
CA MET A 1 8.00 29.16 7.54
C MET A 1 6.69 28.66 6.95
N ARG A 2 5.88 27.92 7.71
CA ARG A 2 4.58 27.40 7.22
C ARG A 2 3.59 28.57 7.23
N SER A 3 3.10 28.98 6.05
CA SER A 3 2.03 29.98 5.96
C SER A 3 0.70 29.28 6.20
N TRP A 4 0.05 29.60 7.31
CA TRP A 4 -1.31 29.21 7.60
C TRP A 4 -2.25 30.15 6.86
N ASP A 5 -3.22 29.63 6.11
CA ASP A 5 -4.37 30.43 5.71
C ASP A 5 -5.43 30.41 6.84
N TYR A 6 -6.23 31.48 6.93
CA TYR A 6 -7.21 31.69 7.99
C TYR A 6 -8.48 30.83 7.87
N SER A 7 -8.49 29.81 7.00
CA SER A 7 -9.63 28.89 6.82
C SER A 7 -9.44 27.51 7.47
N GLY A 8 -8.26 27.25 8.08
CA GLY A 8 -7.96 25.95 8.67
C GLY A 8 -7.65 24.84 7.65
N ASN A 9 -7.64 25.17 6.34
CA ASN A 9 -7.17 24.25 5.31
C ASN A 9 -5.65 24.34 5.17
N THR A 10 -4.98 23.20 5.29
CA THR A 10 -3.61 23.06 4.82
C THR A 10 -3.59 23.32 3.32
N LYS A 11 -2.77 24.29 2.89
CA LYS A 11 -2.62 24.62 1.47
C LYS A 11 -2.02 23.42 0.74
N GLU A 12 -2.88 22.67 0.05
CA GLU A 12 -2.45 21.55 -0.79
C GLU A 12 -1.76 22.07 -2.06
N PHE A 13 -0.79 21.30 -2.55
CA PHE A 13 -0.11 21.57 -3.81
C PHE A 13 -0.36 20.42 -4.76
N VAL A 14 -1.04 20.70 -5.88
CA VAL A 14 -1.42 19.70 -6.88
C VAL A 14 -0.85 20.09 -8.23
N THR A 15 -0.12 19.16 -8.87
CA THR A 15 0.43 19.35 -10.21
C THR A 15 0.15 18.14 -11.08
N ALA A 16 -0.37 18.37 -12.29
CA ALA A 16 -0.56 17.35 -13.30
C ALA A 16 0.56 17.39 -14.35
N HIS A 17 0.97 16.21 -14.81
CA HIS A 17 2.01 16.00 -15.81
C HIS A 17 1.49 15.07 -16.90
N PHE A 18 1.70 15.48 -18.15
CA PHE A 18 1.33 14.73 -19.35
C PHE A 18 2.56 14.39 -20.22
N GLU A 19 3.72 14.94 -19.86
CA GLU A 19 5.01 14.76 -20.54
C GLU A 19 6.10 14.52 -19.50
N ASN A 20 7.19 13.85 -19.90
CA ASN A 20 8.33 13.54 -19.03
C ASN A 20 7.91 12.92 -17.68
N ILE A 21 6.84 12.12 -17.70
CA ILE A 21 6.20 11.58 -16.49
C ILE A 21 7.19 10.71 -15.70
N ARG A 22 7.99 9.92 -16.41
CA ARG A 22 9.05 9.07 -15.82
C ARG A 22 10.05 9.89 -15.03
N GLU A 23 10.53 10.99 -15.60
CA GLU A 23 11.51 11.89 -14.99
C GLU A 23 10.90 12.54 -13.74
N LYS A 24 9.64 12.98 -13.81
CA LYS A 24 8.92 13.55 -12.67
C LYS A 24 8.76 12.56 -11.52
N ILE A 25 8.35 11.32 -11.81
CA ILE A 25 8.26 10.26 -10.79
C ILE A 25 9.63 10.01 -10.15
N LYS A 26 10.68 9.92 -10.97
CA LYS A 26 12.05 9.73 -10.48
C LYS A 26 12.50 10.88 -9.56
N GLU A 27 12.26 12.12 -9.96
CA GLU A 27 12.57 13.32 -9.15
C GLU A 27 11.88 13.25 -7.78
N GLU A 28 10.63 12.82 -7.72
CA GLU A 28 9.89 12.68 -6.47
C GLU A 28 10.45 11.58 -5.57
N ILE A 29 10.74 10.40 -6.13
CA ILE A 29 11.39 9.31 -5.39
C ILE A 29 12.72 9.79 -4.81
N LEU A 30 13.51 10.54 -5.58
CA LEU A 30 14.81 11.00 -5.12
C LEU A 30 14.72 12.06 -4.00
N LYS A 31 13.58 12.75 -3.83
CA LYS A 31 13.35 13.73 -2.76
C LYS A 31 12.90 13.10 -1.44
N ALA A 32 12.53 11.81 -1.45
CA ALA A 32 12.06 11.09 -0.27
C ALA A 32 13.08 11.12 0.88
N LYS A 33 12.59 11.12 2.12
CA LYS A 33 13.41 11.22 3.33
C LYS A 33 13.19 10.10 4.34
N GLU A 34 12.04 9.47 4.34
CA GLU A 34 11.63 8.51 5.37
C GLU A 34 11.09 7.21 4.76
N SER A 35 10.16 7.31 3.81
CA SER A 35 9.48 6.13 3.28
C SER A 35 8.94 6.29 1.86
N ILE A 36 8.89 5.17 1.13
CA ILE A 36 8.33 5.10 -0.22
C ILE A 36 7.47 3.84 -0.32
N ARG A 37 6.17 4.00 -0.62
CA ARG A 37 5.20 2.91 -0.76
C ARG A 37 4.60 2.94 -2.16
N VAL A 38 5.00 2.00 -3.00
CA VAL A 38 4.65 1.92 -4.42
C VAL A 38 3.56 0.88 -4.63
N CYS A 39 2.43 1.26 -5.22
CA CYS A 39 1.38 0.34 -5.66
C CYS A 39 1.11 0.55 -7.15
N VAL A 40 1.85 -0.17 -8.00
CA VAL A 40 1.80 0.01 -9.45
C VAL A 40 1.78 -1.33 -10.16
N ALA A 41 0.81 -1.54 -11.04
CA ALA A 41 0.61 -2.80 -11.76
C ALA A 41 1.90 -3.32 -12.41
N TRP A 42 2.60 -2.48 -13.16
CA TRP A 42 3.84 -2.83 -13.86
C TRP A 42 4.97 -1.84 -13.55
N VAL A 43 6.05 -2.35 -12.96
CA VAL A 43 7.24 -1.61 -12.52
C VAL A 43 8.50 -2.26 -13.13
N SER A 44 8.85 -1.82 -14.33
CA SER A 44 9.96 -2.36 -15.15
C SER A 44 10.94 -1.30 -15.68
N LEU A 45 10.79 -0.03 -15.27
CA LEU A 45 11.73 1.04 -15.60
C LEU A 45 12.98 0.95 -14.72
N ARG A 46 14.12 0.70 -15.36
CA ARG A 46 15.41 0.45 -14.69
C ARG A 46 15.86 1.62 -13.81
N ASP A 47 15.68 2.85 -14.28
CA ASP A 47 16.09 4.04 -13.54
C ASP A 47 15.20 4.36 -12.34
N ILE A 48 13.93 3.94 -12.37
CA ILE A 48 13.04 3.97 -11.21
C ILE A 48 13.50 2.93 -10.19
N HIS A 49 13.86 1.71 -10.63
CA HIS A 49 14.44 0.70 -9.74
C HIS A 49 15.73 1.20 -9.08
N GLU A 50 16.64 1.78 -9.86
CA GLU A 50 17.89 2.36 -9.36
C GLU A 50 17.61 3.46 -8.33
N ALA A 51 16.60 4.32 -8.55
CA ALA A 51 16.22 5.36 -7.60
C ALA A 51 15.65 4.80 -6.29
N LEU A 52 14.81 3.76 -6.36
CA LEU A 52 14.27 3.07 -5.17
C LEU A 52 15.39 2.41 -4.36
N VAL A 53 16.32 1.72 -5.03
CA VAL A 53 17.49 1.08 -4.40
C VAL A 53 18.40 2.12 -3.76
N ALA A 54 18.65 3.25 -4.42
CA ALA A 54 19.45 4.33 -3.84
C ALA A 54 18.85 4.83 -2.52
N ARG A 55 17.54 5.11 -2.49
CA ARG A 55 16.85 5.55 -1.27
C ARG A 55 16.82 4.48 -0.19
N ALA A 56 16.55 3.23 -0.54
CA ALA A 56 16.58 2.13 0.43
C ALA A 56 17.97 1.91 1.04
N SER A 57 19.04 2.08 0.25
CA SER A 57 20.42 1.98 0.73
C SER A 57 20.81 3.09 1.71
N GLU A 58 20.09 4.21 1.71
CA GLU A 58 20.23 5.31 2.66
C GLU A 58 19.41 5.10 3.95
N GLY A 59 18.72 3.96 4.07
CA GLY A 59 17.96 3.59 5.27
C GLY A 59 16.45 3.83 5.18
N LEU A 60 15.95 4.34 4.05
CA LEU A 60 14.52 4.57 3.88
C LEU A 60 13.76 3.25 3.75
N VAL A 61 12.57 3.20 4.33
CA VAL A 61 11.67 2.05 4.18
C VAL A 61 11.01 2.10 2.82
N VAL A 62 11.27 1.10 1.97
CA VAL A 62 10.67 1.01 0.65
C VAL A 62 9.83 -0.25 0.54
N GLU A 63 8.57 -0.09 0.13
CA GLU A 63 7.60 -1.17 -0.01
C GLU A 63 6.97 -1.11 -1.40
N VAL A 64 6.96 -2.22 -2.14
CA VAL A 64 6.53 -2.24 -3.56
C VAL A 64 5.53 -3.36 -3.81
N ILE A 65 4.28 -2.98 -4.05
CA ILE A 65 3.19 -3.82 -4.53
C ILE A 65 3.13 -3.75 -6.06
N TYR A 66 3.13 -4.92 -6.71
CA TYR A 66 3.06 -5.04 -8.16
C TYR A 66 2.30 -6.28 -8.59
N ASN A 67 1.87 -6.34 -9.84
CA ASN A 67 1.21 -7.54 -10.37
C ASN A 67 2.22 -8.66 -10.62
N ASP A 68 1.98 -9.86 -10.10
CA ASP A 68 2.85 -11.04 -10.27
C ASP A 68 2.73 -11.63 -11.69
N ASP A 69 3.36 -10.95 -12.66
CA ASP A 69 3.42 -11.36 -14.05
C ASP A 69 4.80 -11.16 -14.69
N LEU A 70 4.95 -11.65 -15.92
CA LEU A 70 6.21 -11.61 -16.66
C LEU A 70 6.77 -10.21 -16.92
N LYS A 71 5.93 -9.16 -16.90
CA LYS A 71 6.37 -7.77 -17.10
C LYS A 71 7.16 -7.25 -15.90
N ASN A 72 6.98 -7.87 -14.73
CA ASN A 72 7.65 -7.50 -13.48
C ASN A 72 8.81 -8.46 -13.11
N ARG A 73 9.19 -9.40 -13.99
CA ARG A 73 10.26 -10.38 -13.73
C ARG A 73 11.59 -9.73 -13.28
N SER A 74 11.88 -8.50 -13.71
CA SER A 74 13.10 -7.80 -13.28
C SER A 74 13.12 -7.44 -11.79
N LEU A 75 11.95 -7.28 -11.15
CA LEU A 75 11.87 -6.91 -9.73
C LEU A 75 12.40 -8.01 -8.81
N SER A 76 12.23 -9.28 -9.18
CA SER A 76 12.74 -10.41 -8.40
C SER A 76 14.27 -10.51 -8.40
N LEU A 77 14.97 -9.71 -9.22
CA LEU A 77 16.43 -9.65 -9.25
C LEU A 77 16.99 -8.57 -8.31
N ILE A 78 16.13 -7.70 -7.78
CA ILE A 78 16.54 -6.63 -6.87
C ILE A 78 16.65 -7.22 -5.46
N SER A 79 17.85 -7.14 -4.88
CA SER A 79 18.10 -7.49 -3.49
C SER A 79 18.61 -6.26 -2.75
N CYS A 80 17.84 -5.77 -1.79
CA CYS A 80 18.20 -4.69 -0.88
C CYS A 80 17.40 -4.87 0.41
N GLU A 81 18.06 -4.82 1.57
CA GLU A 81 17.47 -5.16 2.87
C GLU A 81 16.25 -4.29 3.23
N ASN A 82 16.30 -3.00 2.90
CA ASN A 82 15.23 -2.05 3.21
C ASN A 82 14.14 -1.98 2.13
N ILE A 83 14.13 -2.93 1.18
CA ILE A 83 13.07 -3.04 0.17
C ILE A 83 12.26 -4.31 0.39
N LYS A 84 10.95 -4.13 0.59
CA LYS A 84 9.98 -5.24 0.62
C LYS A 84 9.17 -5.25 -0.67
N PHE A 85 9.03 -6.44 -1.24
CA PHE A 85 8.29 -6.69 -2.47
C PHE A 85 7.05 -7.54 -2.21
N TYR A 86 5.92 -7.10 -2.73
CA TYR A 86 4.60 -7.76 -2.62
C TYR A 86 4.07 -8.11 -4.01
N PRO A 87 4.46 -9.27 -4.58
CA PRO A 87 3.93 -9.76 -5.85
C PRO A 87 2.48 -10.21 -5.71
N ILE A 88 1.53 -9.43 -6.21
CA ILE A 88 0.10 -9.72 -6.09
C ILE A 88 -0.37 -10.56 -7.28
N LYS A 89 -0.95 -11.72 -6.99
CA LYS A 89 -1.67 -12.54 -7.96
C LYS A 89 -3.12 -12.68 -7.53
N LEU A 90 -4.06 -12.17 -8.33
CA LEU A 90 -5.48 -12.31 -8.03
C LEU A 90 -5.94 -13.75 -8.31
N ARG A 91 -6.98 -14.19 -7.58
CA ARG A 91 -7.58 -15.53 -7.73
C ARG A 91 -8.24 -15.71 -9.11
N TYR A 92 -8.87 -14.66 -9.62
CA TYR A 92 -9.50 -14.69 -10.93
C TYR A 92 -8.46 -14.54 -12.04
N TYR A 93 -8.51 -15.44 -13.03
CA TYR A 93 -7.54 -15.52 -14.12
C TYR A 93 -7.35 -14.21 -14.91
N TYR A 94 -8.41 -13.40 -15.02
CA TYR A 94 -8.38 -12.10 -15.71
C TYR A 94 -8.22 -10.89 -14.76
N GLY A 95 -8.16 -11.13 -13.44
CA GLY A 95 -8.02 -10.08 -12.45
C GLY A 95 -6.60 -9.51 -12.42
N LEU A 96 -6.50 -8.19 -12.24
CA LEU A 96 -5.22 -7.46 -12.23
C LEU A 96 -5.22 -6.42 -11.11
N MET A 97 -4.16 -6.38 -10.30
CA MET A 97 -3.89 -5.25 -9.41
C MET A 97 -3.50 -4.07 -10.31
N HIS A 98 -4.49 -3.26 -10.70
CA HIS A 98 -4.35 -2.23 -11.74
C HIS A 98 -4.10 -0.83 -11.17
N ASN A 99 -3.84 -0.71 -9.87
CA ASN A 99 -3.47 0.57 -9.27
C ASN A 99 -2.17 1.11 -9.89
N LYS A 100 -2.06 2.45 -9.94
CA LYS A 100 -0.81 3.17 -10.19
C LYS A 100 -0.74 4.36 -9.24
N PHE A 101 -0.28 4.11 -8.03
CA PHE A 101 0.02 5.17 -7.08
C PHE A 101 1.30 4.90 -6.30
N CYS A 102 1.85 5.96 -5.73
CA CYS A 102 2.99 5.93 -4.82
C CYS A 102 2.74 6.93 -3.70
N VAL A 103 3.00 6.54 -2.47
CA VAL A 103 3.02 7.45 -1.31
C VAL A 103 4.45 7.62 -0.84
N ILE A 104 4.89 8.87 -0.70
CA ILE A 104 6.22 9.25 -0.23
C ILE A 104 6.07 10.06 1.06
N ASP A 105 6.82 9.68 2.08
CA ASP A 105 6.94 10.37 3.38
C ASP A 105 5.58 10.77 3.99
N GLU A 106 4.56 9.93 3.78
CA GLU A 106 3.18 10.11 4.28
C GLU A 106 2.56 11.50 4.00
N SER A 107 3.08 12.19 2.99
CA SER A 107 2.72 13.59 2.68
C SER A 107 2.61 13.87 1.19
N VAL A 108 3.15 12.99 0.35
CA VAL A 108 3.12 13.12 -1.11
C VAL A 108 2.46 11.89 -1.71
N VAL A 109 1.45 12.12 -2.54
CA VAL A 109 0.82 11.08 -3.36
C VAL A 109 1.15 11.35 -4.83
N ILE A 110 1.64 10.34 -5.51
CA ILE A 110 1.77 10.30 -6.97
C ILE A 110 0.74 9.31 -7.48
N THR A 111 -0.14 9.70 -8.40
CA THR A 111 -1.12 8.79 -9.02
C THR A 111 -1.43 9.17 -10.46
N GLY A 112 -2.06 8.29 -11.22
CA GLY A 112 -2.46 8.55 -12.59
C GLY A 112 -2.66 7.27 -13.38
N SER A 113 -2.58 7.36 -14.70
CA SER A 113 -2.69 6.20 -15.59
C SER A 113 -1.33 5.52 -15.83
N PHE A 114 -0.23 6.28 -15.69
CA PHE A 114 1.12 5.86 -16.09
C PHE A 114 1.63 4.66 -15.28
N ASN A 115 1.76 3.50 -15.94
CA ASN A 115 2.53 2.38 -15.39
C ASN A 115 4.03 2.68 -15.45
N TRP A 116 4.82 2.19 -14.49
CA TRP A 116 6.27 2.41 -14.45
C TRP A 116 7.00 1.43 -15.37
N SER A 117 6.60 1.40 -16.63
CA SER A 117 7.08 0.46 -17.65
C SER A 117 7.47 1.18 -18.94
N LYS A 118 8.37 0.58 -19.73
CA LYS A 118 8.81 1.16 -21.00
C LYS A 118 7.66 1.45 -21.97
N ARG A 119 6.61 0.62 -21.97
CA ARG A 119 5.45 0.78 -22.86
C ARG A 119 4.57 1.99 -22.53
N ALA A 120 4.54 2.42 -21.26
CA ALA A 120 3.75 3.59 -20.88
C ALA A 120 4.28 4.88 -21.52
N GLY A 121 5.61 4.97 -21.76
CA GLY A 121 6.20 6.12 -22.44
C GLY A 121 5.81 6.29 -23.91
N SER A 122 5.19 5.28 -24.53
CA SER A 122 4.66 5.34 -25.89
C SER A 122 3.14 5.57 -25.96
N HIS A 123 2.47 5.77 -24.82
CA HIS A 123 1.03 6.00 -24.74
C HIS A 123 0.71 7.41 -24.22
N PHE A 124 -0.50 7.88 -24.48
CA PHE A 124 -1.04 9.06 -23.82
C PHE A 124 -1.42 8.70 -22.39
N GLU A 125 -0.63 9.17 -21.44
CA GLU A 125 -0.74 8.84 -20.03
C GLU A 125 -0.69 10.13 -19.20
N ASN A 126 -1.13 10.06 -17.96
CA ASN A 126 -1.03 11.18 -17.02
C ASN A 126 -0.43 10.75 -15.68
N CYS A 127 0.09 11.73 -14.97
CA CYS A 127 0.57 11.63 -13.60
C CYS A 127 0.18 12.90 -12.83
N VAL A 128 -0.28 12.75 -11.60
CA VAL A 128 -0.63 13.83 -10.69
C VAL A 128 0.19 13.66 -9.44
N VAL A 129 0.86 14.74 -9.02
CA VAL A 129 1.57 14.82 -7.75
C VAL A 129 0.76 15.72 -6.83
N ILE A 130 0.39 15.19 -5.67
CA ILE A 130 -0.42 15.86 -4.65
C ILE A 130 0.41 15.91 -3.37
N ARG A 131 0.51 17.08 -2.75
CA ARG A 131 1.28 17.28 -1.52
C ARG A 131 0.45 17.94 -0.44
N ASP A 132 0.83 17.65 0.80
CA ASP A 132 0.29 18.28 2.01
C ASP A 132 -1.24 18.10 2.14
N ASN A 133 -1.79 17.04 1.52
CA ASN A 133 -3.17 16.60 1.70
C ASN A 133 -3.17 15.32 2.56
N PHE A 134 -3.25 15.52 3.87
CA PHE A 134 -3.14 14.44 4.86
C PHE A 134 -4.25 13.40 4.70
N GLU A 135 -5.51 13.83 4.55
CA GLU A 135 -6.66 12.94 4.44
C GLU A 135 -6.56 12.04 3.20
N LEU A 136 -6.23 12.63 2.05
CA LEU A 136 -6.04 11.85 0.82
C LEU A 136 -4.88 10.85 0.97
N THR A 137 -3.76 11.31 1.53
CA THR A 137 -2.56 10.47 1.71
C THR A 137 -2.88 9.28 2.61
N ARG A 138 -3.59 9.50 3.72
CA ARG A 138 -4.05 8.45 4.63
C ARG A 138 -4.90 7.41 3.91
N ARG A 139 -5.82 7.82 3.03
CA ARG A 139 -6.69 6.90 2.28
C ARG A 139 -5.90 6.04 1.29
N PHE A 140 -4.88 6.59 0.63
CA PHE A 140 -3.98 5.79 -0.23
C PHE A 140 -3.10 4.83 0.56
N LEU A 141 -2.62 5.24 1.74
CA LEU A 141 -1.90 4.35 2.65
C LEU A 141 -2.79 3.22 3.16
N GLN A 142 -4.05 3.51 3.49
CA GLN A 142 -5.01 2.50 3.91
C GLN A 142 -5.19 1.45 2.81
N GLU A 143 -5.49 1.87 1.58
CA GLU A 143 -5.62 0.95 0.43
C GLU A 143 -4.34 0.12 0.21
N PHE A 144 -3.15 0.74 0.35
CA PHE A 144 -1.88 0.03 0.26
C PHE A 144 -1.81 -1.13 1.26
N TYR A 145 -2.10 -0.85 2.54
CA TYR A 145 -2.05 -1.84 3.60
C TYR A 145 -3.19 -2.85 3.54
N ASP A 146 -4.35 -2.49 3.01
CA ASP A 146 -5.46 -3.41 2.75
C ASP A 146 -5.05 -4.45 1.70
N ILE A 147 -4.37 -4.04 0.61
CA ILE A 147 -3.85 -4.97 -0.40
C ILE A 147 -2.75 -5.88 0.19
N VAL A 148 -1.83 -5.33 0.98
CA VAL A 148 -0.78 -6.13 1.65
C VAL A 148 -1.41 -7.16 2.59
N SER A 149 -2.43 -6.78 3.35
CA SER A 149 -3.14 -7.66 4.29
C SER A 149 -3.90 -8.75 3.54
N TYR A 150 -4.68 -8.40 2.52
CA TYR A 150 -5.38 -9.36 1.67
C TYR A 150 -4.42 -10.40 1.05
N PHE A 151 -3.25 -9.95 0.58
CA PHE A 151 -2.23 -10.85 0.04
C PHE A 151 -1.59 -11.75 1.12
N SER A 152 -1.25 -11.16 2.27
CA SER A 152 -0.60 -11.87 3.36
C SER A 152 -1.53 -12.91 3.97
N GLU A 153 -2.81 -12.58 4.18
CA GLU A 153 -3.84 -13.50 4.67
C GLU A 153 -4.15 -14.61 3.68
N ALA A 154 -4.26 -14.29 2.38
CA ALA A 154 -4.45 -15.31 1.34
C ALA A 154 -3.28 -16.30 1.28
N ARG A 155 -2.06 -15.85 1.57
CA ARG A 155 -0.86 -16.71 1.65
C ARG A 155 -0.73 -17.42 2.99
N ALA A 156 -1.14 -16.76 4.07
CA ALA A 156 -1.06 -17.30 5.42
C ALA A 156 -2.09 -18.40 5.60
N ALA A 157 -3.31 -18.27 5.03
CA ALA A 157 -4.44 -19.20 5.07
C ALA A 157 -4.32 -20.20 6.23
N GLN A 158 -4.09 -19.67 7.42
CA GLN A 158 -4.01 -20.45 8.63
C GLN A 158 -5.47 -20.62 8.98
N VAL A 159 -5.99 -21.79 8.63
CA VAL A 159 -7.22 -22.26 9.22
C VAL A 159 -6.95 -22.29 10.72
N ASN A 160 -7.49 -21.31 11.44
CA ASN A 160 -7.42 -21.33 12.90
C ASN A 160 -8.21 -22.55 13.33
N THR A 161 -7.54 -23.54 13.91
CA THR A 161 -8.23 -24.71 14.46
C THR A 161 -8.81 -24.33 15.81
N CYS A 162 -10.07 -24.71 16.03
CA CYS A 162 -10.76 -24.48 17.29
C CYS A 162 -9.91 -24.88 18.50
N SER A 163 -9.83 -23.97 19.49
CA SER A 163 -9.08 -24.20 20.74
C SER A 163 -9.71 -25.26 21.67
N HIS A 164 -10.90 -25.76 21.37
CA HIS A 164 -11.58 -26.79 22.17
C HIS A 164 -10.92 -28.17 22.02
N SER A 165 -10.67 -28.83 23.16
CA SER A 165 -10.06 -30.17 23.19
C SER A 165 -10.87 -31.17 22.35
N GLY A 166 -10.21 -31.82 21.40
CA GLY A 166 -10.83 -32.80 20.50
C GLY A 166 -11.61 -32.21 19.31
N CYS A 167 -11.77 -30.89 19.23
CA CYS A 167 -12.36 -30.23 18.06
C CYS A 167 -11.31 -30.04 16.95
N ARG A 168 -11.68 -30.32 15.70
CA ARG A 168 -10.82 -30.12 14.51
C ARG A 168 -11.45 -29.17 13.49
N CYS A 169 -12.48 -28.44 13.91
CA CYS A 169 -13.19 -27.50 13.05
C CYS A 169 -12.41 -26.20 12.91
N GLU A 170 -12.71 -25.47 11.85
CA GLU A 170 -12.24 -24.11 11.66
C GLU A 170 -12.84 -23.20 12.74
N SER A 171 -12.12 -22.14 13.09
CA SER A 171 -12.55 -21.13 14.05
C SER A 171 -12.23 -19.74 13.51
N PHE A 172 -13.02 -18.76 13.95
CA PHE A 172 -12.91 -17.37 13.52
C PHE A 172 -12.79 -16.48 14.74
N LYS A 173 -11.93 -15.46 14.68
CA LYS A 173 -11.87 -14.44 15.73
C LYS A 173 -12.71 -13.24 15.30
N ILE A 174 -13.63 -12.81 16.17
CA ILE A 174 -14.46 -11.62 15.97
C ILE A 174 -14.04 -10.56 17.00
N GLY A 175 -13.70 -9.37 16.51
CA GLY A 175 -13.54 -8.18 17.34
C GLY A 175 -14.87 -7.46 17.48
N ILE A 176 -15.33 -7.26 18.70
CA ILE A 176 -16.50 -6.45 19.02
C ILE A 176 -15.99 -5.15 19.65
N LEU A 177 -16.14 -4.05 18.92
CA LEU A 177 -15.89 -2.71 19.43
C LEU A 177 -17.08 -2.28 20.29
N GLY A 178 -16.82 -2.06 21.57
CA GLY A 178 -17.75 -1.43 22.50
C GLY A 178 -17.80 0.08 22.31
N ALA A 179 -18.83 0.72 22.86
CA ALA A 179 -18.97 2.16 22.80
C ALA A 179 -17.81 2.86 23.54
N GLU A 180 -17.39 4.00 23.01
CA GLU A 180 -16.45 4.89 23.70
C GLU A 180 -17.07 5.37 25.02
N SER A 181 -16.34 5.24 26.11
CA SER A 181 -16.79 5.69 27.43
C SER A 181 -15.63 6.24 28.27
N GLY A 182 -15.97 6.98 29.33
CA GLY A 182 -14.99 7.60 30.21
C GLY A 182 -14.51 8.98 29.76
N LEU A 183 -13.75 9.65 30.62
CA LEU A 183 -13.30 11.04 30.43
C LEU A 183 -12.33 11.22 29.26
N TYR A 184 -11.71 10.13 28.79
CA TYR A 184 -10.71 10.12 27.74
C TYR A 184 -11.17 9.41 26.46
N GLY A 185 -12.45 9.03 26.34
CA GLY A 185 -12.97 8.35 25.14
C GLY A 185 -12.35 6.97 24.92
N GLU A 186 -12.29 6.16 25.97
CA GLU A 186 -11.70 4.83 25.89
C GLU A 186 -12.62 3.88 25.10
N SER A 187 -12.06 3.22 24.08
CA SER A 187 -12.74 2.16 23.32
C SER A 187 -12.40 0.80 23.92
N THR A 188 -13.41 0.01 24.29
CA THR A 188 -13.20 -1.39 24.67
C THR A 188 -13.29 -2.29 23.44
N VAL A 189 -12.36 -3.21 23.26
CA VAL A 189 -12.45 -4.25 22.22
C VAL A 189 -12.54 -5.61 22.88
N GLY A 190 -13.65 -6.32 22.66
CA GLY A 190 -13.79 -7.72 23.00
C GLY A 190 -13.33 -8.60 21.83
N ILE A 191 -12.49 -9.60 22.08
CA ILE A 191 -12.08 -10.56 21.05
C ILE A 191 -12.71 -11.91 21.40
N TRP A 192 -13.55 -12.43 20.49
CA TRP A 192 -14.28 -13.69 20.65
C TRP A 192 -13.77 -14.72 19.65
N GLU A 193 -13.60 -15.97 20.05
CA GLU A 193 -13.34 -17.10 19.15
C GLU A 193 -14.65 -17.86 18.90
N ILE A 194 -15.03 -18.01 17.63
CA ILE A 194 -16.23 -18.74 17.20
C ILE A 194 -15.80 -20.00 16.48
N CYS A 195 -16.23 -21.15 17.00
CA CYS A 195 -16.03 -22.44 16.35
C CYS A 195 -17.04 -22.64 15.20
N GLY A 196 -16.58 -23.18 14.07
CA GLY A 196 -17.41 -23.51 12.91
C GLY A 196 -18.31 -24.73 13.10
N SER A 197 -18.08 -25.55 14.13
CA SER A 197 -19.11 -26.47 14.64
C SER A 197 -19.85 -25.79 15.78
N SER A 198 -21.17 -25.98 15.82
CA SER A 198 -22.10 -25.36 16.77
C SER A 198 -21.84 -25.77 18.23
N HIS A 199 -20.79 -25.23 18.82
CA HIS A 199 -20.53 -25.21 20.26
C HIS A 199 -20.81 -23.81 20.80
N LEU A 200 -22.04 -23.33 20.63
CA LEU A 200 -22.51 -22.16 21.37
C LEU A 200 -22.80 -22.60 22.81
N ARG A 201 -21.97 -22.17 23.76
CA ARG A 201 -22.37 -22.07 25.16
C ARG A 201 -22.03 -20.67 25.66
N VAL A 202 -23.07 -20.03 26.19
CA VAL A 202 -23.06 -18.73 26.86
C VAL A 202 -22.15 -18.79 28.09
#